data_AF-A0A4U0XR50-F1
#
_entry.id   AF-A0A4U0XR50-F1
#
_cell.length_a   1.000
_cell.length_b   1.000
_cell.length_c   1.000
_cell.angle_alpha   90.00
_cell.angle_beta   90.00
_cell.angle_gamma   90.00
#
_symmetry.space_group_name_H-M   'P 1'
#
loop_
_entity.id
_entity.type
_entity.pdbx_description
1 polymer ?
#
loop_
_entity_poly.entity_id
_entity_poly.type
_entity_poly.pdbx_seq_one_letter_code
_entity_poly.pdbx_strand_id
1 'polypeptide(L)'
;MSKRQREQEDTSRAPKRPKPDQHHQYAPVIEDIQFARQLQQLLTFRQDGIQQLRNGIASFKAFLESILYHHDEPSRPRQLSILREYLDTQKPAGETWDPEKPFLSQLWQAWSFGSQNNNDHLSSQVCAILALLLRTLSSLLDFRDHGILLGQTVLQHQHLRLVRRGLDAPRNMDFVVSPCLRLLTEVTSFDGGALARQVYKRREQTFDIALLRRLLGLVRTEASDEEAKRKPSIRTLTVRYVLAHLKYLHEGGKIDLLSARPLCASLLQHLSQDPSDLVNELLSITEQNVLKDAELPRSVKATLLTQHNLERVTEVATRSGDEHPSSDRAFAWLKVVCTVSSYGILRASGWYPAGTTNVEGHPGETDSAIDLGVDTLDFYDRNDRPDFRNTILHGWLQTLRPHTDSKERELVIMCFESAPELVAPYFAEKHMLLEPKLSNTWIGYASFVFEVIKLPVPAYLGNAEGTHFADLPPQTNIVLESLLPRPLTQKILARCLNQNSELITFFAVRILV
;
A
#
# COMPACT_ATOMS: atom_id res chain seq x y z
N MET A 1 15.04 -41.85 -57.85
CA MET A 1 16.07 -40.95 -58.40
C MET A 1 15.48 -40.16 -59.56
N SER A 2 15.29 -38.84 -59.42
CA SER A 2 15.50 -37.87 -60.51
C SER A 2 15.36 -36.46 -59.95
N LYS A 3 16.33 -35.60 -60.27
CA LYS A 3 16.52 -34.22 -59.81
C LYS A 3 15.56 -33.25 -60.53
N ARG A 4 15.01 -32.26 -59.82
CA ARG A 4 14.59 -30.94 -60.34
C ARG A 4 14.82 -29.90 -59.23
N GLN A 5 15.94 -29.18 -59.31
CA GLN A 5 16.13 -27.84 -59.91
C GLN A 5 15.69 -26.71 -58.96
N ARG A 6 16.70 -26.06 -58.35
CA ARG A 6 16.64 -24.78 -57.64
C ARG A 6 16.32 -23.69 -58.65
N GLU A 7 15.21 -22.97 -58.44
CA GLU A 7 15.00 -21.65 -59.05
C GLU A 7 15.71 -20.57 -58.24
N GLN A 8 16.25 -19.61 -58.98
CA GLN A 8 17.17 -18.56 -58.57
C GLN A 8 16.46 -17.50 -57.71
N GLU A 9 17.12 -17.09 -56.62
CA GLU A 9 16.71 -15.92 -55.83
C GLU A 9 16.95 -14.64 -56.63
N ASP A 10 15.86 -13.88 -56.79
CA ASP A 10 15.80 -12.58 -57.42
C ASP A 10 16.55 -11.53 -56.58
N THR A 11 17.77 -11.16 -56.99
CA THR A 11 18.60 -10.14 -56.35
C THR A 11 18.23 -8.74 -56.85
N SER A 12 17.06 -8.25 -56.45
CA SER A 12 16.63 -6.88 -56.79
C SER A 12 15.88 -6.19 -55.64
N ARG A 13 16.46 -6.18 -54.42
CA ARG A 13 16.04 -5.27 -53.35
C ARG A 13 17.09 -4.18 -53.10
N ALA A 14 16.70 -2.94 -53.37
CA ALA A 14 17.49 -1.76 -53.09
C ALA A 14 17.95 -1.73 -51.61
N PRO A 15 19.20 -1.32 -51.32
CA PRO A 15 19.68 -1.25 -49.95
C PRO A 15 18.80 -0.29 -49.15
N LYS A 16 18.23 -0.79 -48.05
CA LYS A 16 17.51 0.02 -47.06
C LYS A 16 18.45 1.16 -46.64
N ARG A 17 18.01 2.41 -46.85
CA ARG A 17 18.66 3.59 -46.26
C ARG A 17 18.95 3.29 -44.79
N PRO A 18 20.20 3.50 -44.31
CA PRO A 18 20.48 3.40 -42.88
C PRO A 18 19.56 4.41 -42.17
N LYS A 19 18.93 3.97 -41.09
CA LYS A 19 18.23 4.86 -40.16
C LYS A 19 19.22 5.94 -39.73
N PRO A 20 18.86 7.22 -39.72
CA PRO A 20 19.75 8.26 -39.21
C PRO A 20 20.12 7.91 -37.76
N ASP A 21 21.42 7.92 -37.49
CA ASP A 21 22.00 7.67 -36.18
C ASP A 21 21.28 8.51 -35.12
N GLN A 22 20.56 7.83 -34.23
CA GLN A 22 20.10 8.43 -33.00
C GLN A 22 21.34 8.89 -32.24
N HIS A 23 21.49 10.21 -32.10
CA HIS A 23 22.46 10.93 -31.27
C HIS A 23 23.32 10.04 -30.36
N HIS A 24 24.58 9.84 -30.75
CA HIS A 24 25.64 9.35 -29.85
C HIS A 24 25.71 10.30 -28.63
N GLN A 25 25.06 9.94 -27.53
CA GLN A 25 25.29 10.59 -26.24
C GLN A 25 26.69 10.15 -25.79
N TYR A 26 27.70 11.01 -26.00
CA TYR A 26 29.01 10.81 -25.39
C TYR A 26 28.82 10.64 -23.87
N ALA A 27 29.45 9.61 -23.31
CA ALA A 27 29.48 9.40 -21.87
C ALA A 27 29.99 10.68 -21.19
N PRO A 28 29.33 11.15 -20.11
CA PRO A 28 29.72 12.39 -19.47
C PRO A 28 31.13 12.27 -18.88
N VAL A 29 31.93 13.32 -19.05
CA VAL A 29 33.25 13.41 -18.43
C VAL A 29 33.05 13.77 -16.96
N ILE A 30 33.59 12.94 -16.07
CA ILE A 30 33.54 13.14 -14.62
C ILE A 30 34.84 13.79 -14.19
N GLU A 31 34.75 14.98 -13.59
CA GLU A 31 35.88 15.72 -13.04
C GLU A 31 35.92 15.57 -11.52
N ASP A 32 37.13 15.40 -10.96
CA ASP A 32 37.33 15.41 -9.51
C ASP A 32 37.18 16.83 -8.96
N ILE A 33 36.27 16.97 -8.00
CA ILE A 33 35.91 18.25 -7.38
C ILE A 33 36.83 18.51 -6.18
N GLN A 34 37.66 19.55 -6.28
CA GLN A 34 38.64 19.89 -5.24
C GLN A 34 38.31 21.17 -4.47
N PHE A 35 37.49 22.06 -5.04
CA PHE A 35 37.16 23.38 -4.50
C PHE A 35 35.70 23.78 -4.78
N ALA A 36 35.08 24.58 -3.92
CA ALA A 36 33.70 25.05 -4.09
C ALA A 36 33.51 25.91 -5.36
N ARG A 37 34.50 26.73 -5.71
CA ARG A 37 34.49 27.53 -6.94
C ARG A 37 34.43 26.68 -8.21
N GLN A 38 35.02 25.48 -8.18
CA GLN A 38 34.96 24.53 -9.30
C GLN A 38 33.52 24.02 -9.49
N LEU A 39 32.83 23.64 -8.40
CA LEU A 39 31.40 23.28 -8.44
C LEU A 39 30.55 24.39 -9.05
N GLN A 40 30.78 25.64 -8.63
CA GLN A 40 30.06 26.79 -9.17
C GLN A 40 30.27 26.95 -10.69
N GLN A 41 31.50 26.81 -11.18
CA GLN A 41 31.82 26.90 -12.60
C GLN A 41 31.19 25.75 -13.41
N LEU A 42 31.26 24.53 -12.89
CA LEU A 42 30.71 23.32 -13.53
C LEU A 42 29.18 23.35 -13.64
N LEU A 43 28.51 23.94 -12.65
CA LEU A 43 27.03 24.00 -12.59
C LEU A 43 26.45 25.31 -13.12
N THR A 44 27.26 26.17 -13.73
CA THR A 44 26.78 27.40 -14.36
C THR A 44 26.01 27.06 -15.64
N PHE A 45 24.76 27.53 -15.74
CA PHE A 45 23.95 27.33 -16.93
C PHE A 45 24.33 28.34 -18.03
N ARG A 46 24.60 27.82 -19.23
CA ARG A 46 24.81 28.59 -20.46
C ARG A 46 24.08 27.89 -21.59
N GLN A 47 23.35 28.63 -22.42
CA GLN A 47 22.57 28.05 -23.53
C GLN A 47 23.47 27.32 -24.54
N ASP A 48 24.65 27.86 -24.83
CA ASP A 48 25.64 27.25 -25.74
C ASP A 48 26.47 26.13 -25.06
N GLY A 49 26.29 25.93 -23.75
CA GLY A 49 27.15 25.12 -22.89
C GLY A 49 26.48 23.87 -22.30
N ILE A 50 25.44 23.34 -22.95
CA ILE A 50 24.62 22.24 -22.38
C ILE A 50 25.46 21.00 -22.08
N GLN A 51 26.41 20.64 -22.95
CA GLN A 51 27.24 19.46 -22.74
C GLN A 51 28.20 19.62 -21.56
N GLN A 52 28.77 20.82 -21.38
CA GLN A 52 29.59 21.14 -20.22
C GLN A 52 28.75 21.07 -18.93
N LEU A 53 27.53 21.59 -18.95
CA LEU A 53 26.62 21.47 -17.79
C LEU A 53 26.27 20.01 -17.49
N ARG A 54 26.08 19.16 -18.51
CA ARG A 54 25.84 17.72 -18.32
C ARG A 54 27.03 17.02 -17.65
N ASN A 55 28.25 17.35 -18.07
CA ASN A 55 29.48 16.87 -17.41
C ASN A 55 29.57 17.38 -15.97
N GLY A 56 29.21 18.65 -15.73
CA GLY A 56 29.15 19.24 -14.40
C GLY A 56 28.14 18.56 -13.48
N ILE A 57 26.93 18.27 -13.97
CA ILE A 57 25.91 17.52 -13.22
C ILE A 57 26.37 16.09 -12.92
N ALA A 58 27.03 15.42 -13.87
CA ALA A 58 27.58 14.08 -13.66
C ALA A 58 28.70 14.08 -12.60
N SER A 59 29.59 15.08 -12.64
CA SER A 59 30.66 15.28 -11.65
C SER A 59 30.07 15.56 -10.27
N PHE A 60 29.08 16.45 -10.19
CA PHE A 60 28.39 16.74 -8.92
C PHE A 60 27.65 15.53 -8.37
N LYS A 61 27.05 14.71 -9.24
CA LYS A 61 26.44 13.44 -8.84
C LYS A 61 27.45 12.52 -8.17
N ALA A 62 28.60 12.28 -8.82
CA ALA A 62 29.66 11.42 -8.27
C ALA A 62 30.18 11.94 -6.93
N PHE A 63 30.34 13.25 -6.79
CA PHE A 63 30.72 13.91 -5.54
C PHE A 63 29.68 13.70 -4.42
N LEU A 64 28.39 13.85 -4.70
CA LEU A 64 27.33 13.61 -3.71
C LEU A 64 27.20 12.14 -3.32
N GLU A 65 27.37 11.21 -4.28
CA GLU A 65 27.38 9.77 -4.01
C GLU A 65 28.58 9.37 -3.14
N SER A 66 29.76 9.97 -3.35
CA SER A 66 30.93 9.78 -2.49
C SER A 66 30.65 10.16 -1.03
N ILE A 67 30.00 11.31 -0.80
CA ILE A 67 29.59 11.76 0.54
C ILE A 67 28.56 10.82 1.15
N LEU A 68 27.52 10.47 0.39
CA LEU A 68 26.34 9.73 0.87
C LEU A 68 26.67 8.27 1.23
N TYR A 69 27.49 7.60 0.42
CA TYR A 69 27.83 6.17 0.61
C TYR A 69 29.19 5.96 1.27
N HIS A 70 29.84 7.04 1.72
CA HIS A 70 31.13 6.98 2.42
C HIS A 70 32.23 6.27 1.63
N HIS A 71 32.29 6.49 0.31
CA HIS A 71 33.28 5.83 -0.55
C HIS A 71 34.72 6.25 -0.22
N ASP A 72 34.93 7.46 0.28
CA ASP A 72 36.24 8.00 0.65
C ASP A 72 36.17 8.73 2.01
N GLU A 73 36.11 7.92 3.07
CA GLU A 73 36.01 8.39 4.46
C GLU A 73 37.06 9.44 4.87
N PRO A 74 38.37 9.33 4.51
CA PRO A 74 39.35 10.34 4.92
C PRO A 74 39.16 11.70 4.23
N SER A 75 38.61 11.75 3.01
CA SER A 75 38.36 13.02 2.31
C SER A 75 36.99 13.62 2.62
N ARG A 76 36.08 12.87 3.26
CA ARG A 76 34.71 13.28 3.57
C ARG A 76 34.61 14.64 4.30
N PRO A 77 35.42 14.97 5.33
CA PRO A 77 35.34 16.28 5.98
C PRO A 77 35.64 17.44 5.01
N ARG A 78 36.61 17.24 4.11
CA ARG A 78 36.94 18.22 3.06
C ARG A 78 35.80 18.34 2.06
N GLN A 79 35.21 17.22 1.61
CA GLN A 79 34.06 17.23 0.70
C GLN A 79 32.86 17.97 1.33
N LEU A 80 32.58 17.76 2.62
CA LEU A 80 31.54 18.49 3.34
C LEU A 80 31.82 19.99 3.41
N SER A 81 33.08 20.39 3.66
CA SER A 81 33.47 21.81 3.62
C SER A 81 33.25 22.44 2.24
N ILE A 82 33.64 21.74 1.18
CA ILE A 82 33.44 22.17 -0.21
C ILE A 82 31.95 22.34 -0.51
N LEU A 83 31.13 21.36 -0.10
CA LEU A 83 29.68 21.42 -0.31
C LEU A 83 29.06 22.59 0.45
N ARG A 84 29.43 22.80 1.72
CA ARG A 84 28.93 23.92 2.53
C ARG A 84 29.26 25.26 1.91
N GLU A 85 30.53 25.49 1.59
CA GLU A 85 30.99 26.72 0.95
C GLU A 85 30.24 26.97 -0.36
N TYR A 86 30.10 25.94 -1.22
CA TYR A 86 29.32 26.05 -2.44
C TYR A 86 27.87 26.45 -2.15
N LEU A 87 27.16 25.72 -1.28
CA LEU A 87 25.75 26.01 -0.98
C LEU A 87 25.57 27.41 -0.37
N ASP A 88 26.49 27.87 0.47
CA ASP A 88 26.45 29.22 1.04
C ASP A 88 26.58 30.30 -0.05
N THR A 89 27.43 30.10 -1.07
CA THR A 89 27.52 31.02 -2.22
C THR A 89 26.25 31.06 -3.09
N GLN A 90 25.41 30.04 -3.01
CA GLN A 90 24.20 29.91 -3.84
C GLN A 90 22.93 30.41 -3.14
N LYS A 91 23.04 30.91 -1.91
CA LYS A 91 21.91 31.51 -1.17
C LYS A 91 21.46 32.82 -1.85
N PRO A 92 20.15 33.13 -1.86
CA PRO A 92 19.66 34.44 -2.28
C PRO A 92 20.34 35.56 -1.48
N ALA A 93 20.70 36.65 -2.15
CA ALA A 93 21.27 37.83 -1.51
C ALA A 93 20.15 38.67 -0.87
N GLY A 94 20.13 38.74 0.46
CA GLY A 94 19.20 39.56 1.26
C GLY A 94 18.59 38.80 2.43
N GLU A 95 18.19 39.51 3.49
CA GLU A 95 17.48 38.94 4.64
C GLU A 95 16.04 38.50 4.30
N THR A 96 15.48 39.04 3.21
CA THR A 96 14.14 38.75 2.72
C THR A 96 14.17 37.75 1.56
N TRP A 97 13.39 36.69 1.67
CA TRP A 97 13.18 35.68 0.63
C TRP A 97 12.68 36.32 -0.69
N ASP A 98 13.55 36.36 -1.70
CA ASP A 98 13.25 36.88 -3.04
C ASP A 98 12.86 35.73 -4.00
N PRO A 99 11.61 35.67 -4.50
CA PRO A 99 11.17 34.67 -5.47
C PRO A 99 11.93 34.72 -6.81
N GLU A 100 12.53 35.86 -7.16
CA GLU A 100 13.28 36.03 -8.42
C GLU A 100 14.71 35.47 -8.34
N LYS A 101 15.21 35.21 -7.14
CA LYS A 101 16.54 34.63 -6.90
C LYS A 101 16.43 33.32 -6.10
N PRO A 102 15.90 32.25 -6.69
CA PRO A 102 15.77 30.97 -6.00
C PRO A 102 17.14 30.40 -5.61
N PHE A 103 17.17 29.63 -4.53
CA PHE A 103 18.34 28.84 -4.16
C PHE A 103 18.75 27.92 -5.31
N LEU A 104 20.06 27.86 -5.63
CA LEU A 104 20.58 27.11 -6.78
C LEU A 104 19.96 27.55 -8.13
N SER A 105 19.81 28.86 -8.33
CA SER A 105 19.14 29.48 -9.50
C SER A 105 19.56 28.91 -10.86
N GLN A 106 20.86 28.62 -11.04
CA GLN A 106 21.40 28.07 -12.29
C GLN A 106 20.79 26.71 -12.67
N LEU A 107 20.55 25.83 -11.70
CA LEU A 107 19.92 24.53 -11.95
C LEU A 107 18.46 24.71 -12.36
N TRP A 108 17.73 25.62 -11.72
CA TRP A 108 16.34 25.91 -12.09
C TRP A 108 16.21 26.55 -13.47
N GLN A 109 17.13 27.45 -13.83
CA GLN A 109 17.21 28.01 -15.18
C GLN A 109 17.47 26.91 -16.22
N ALA A 110 18.40 25.99 -15.93
CA ALA A 110 18.67 24.85 -16.79
C ALA A 110 17.45 23.92 -16.96
N TRP A 111 16.71 23.64 -15.88
CA TRP A 111 15.48 22.85 -15.96
C TRP A 111 14.40 23.59 -16.76
N SER A 112 14.18 24.88 -16.50
CA SER A 112 13.22 25.69 -17.28
C SER A 112 13.56 25.67 -18.78
N PHE A 113 14.84 25.87 -19.12
CA PHE A 113 15.31 25.79 -20.50
C PHE A 113 15.11 24.39 -21.09
N GLY A 114 15.46 23.33 -20.35
CA GLY A 114 15.26 21.96 -20.79
C GLY A 114 13.79 21.65 -21.05
N SER A 115 12.90 22.15 -20.19
CA SER A 115 11.45 22.02 -20.33
C SER A 115 10.93 22.76 -21.56
N GLN A 116 11.36 24.00 -21.80
CA GLN A 116 10.92 24.81 -22.94
C GLN A 116 11.38 24.23 -24.28
N ASN A 117 12.58 23.63 -24.32
CA ASN A 117 13.17 23.05 -25.53
C ASN A 117 12.89 21.54 -25.69
N ASN A 118 12.01 20.94 -24.88
CA ASN A 118 11.73 19.50 -24.88
C ASN A 118 13.00 18.62 -24.74
N ASN A 119 13.99 19.12 -24.01
CA ASN A 119 15.18 18.36 -23.62
C ASN A 119 14.90 17.63 -22.30
N ASP A 120 14.14 16.54 -22.41
CA ASP A 120 13.69 15.73 -21.27
C ASP A 120 14.87 15.11 -20.50
N HIS A 121 15.98 14.81 -21.18
CA HIS A 121 17.19 14.30 -20.54
C HIS A 121 17.83 15.33 -19.60
N LEU A 122 17.95 16.59 -20.04
CA LEU A 122 18.47 17.66 -19.18
C LEU A 122 17.53 17.88 -17.98
N SER A 123 16.23 17.95 -18.23
CA SER A 123 15.21 18.12 -17.18
C SER A 123 15.27 16.98 -16.14
N SER A 124 15.38 15.74 -16.60
CA SER A 124 15.53 14.55 -15.76
C SER A 124 16.83 14.59 -14.94
N GLN A 125 17.97 14.93 -15.55
CA GLN A 125 19.27 15.05 -14.87
C GLN A 125 19.25 16.12 -13.78
N VAL A 126 18.67 17.29 -14.06
CA VAL A 126 18.54 18.37 -13.08
C VAL A 126 17.61 17.95 -11.93
N CYS A 127 16.47 17.34 -12.23
CA CYS A 127 15.58 16.84 -11.18
C CYS A 127 16.25 15.77 -10.31
N ALA A 128 17.02 14.86 -10.93
CA ALA A 128 17.72 13.78 -10.23
C ALA A 128 18.82 14.30 -9.31
N ILE A 129 19.57 15.32 -9.74
CA ILE A 129 20.63 15.90 -8.91
C ILE A 129 20.07 16.69 -7.73
N LEU A 130 18.93 17.39 -7.90
CA LEU A 130 18.24 18.06 -6.79
C LEU A 130 17.71 17.05 -5.76
N ALA A 131 17.15 15.92 -6.21
CA ALA A 131 16.71 14.85 -5.33
C ALA A 131 17.88 14.22 -4.57
N LEU A 132 18.99 13.94 -5.27
CA LEU A 132 20.20 13.38 -4.66
C LEU A 132 20.81 14.36 -3.64
N LEU A 133 20.89 15.64 -3.99
CA LEU A 133 21.36 16.68 -3.07
C LEU A 133 20.52 16.67 -1.79
N LEU A 134 19.19 16.72 -1.90
CA LEU A 134 18.33 16.75 -0.73
C LEU A 134 18.47 15.49 0.14
N ARG A 135 18.65 14.31 -0.48
CA ARG A 135 18.97 13.06 0.21
C ARG A 135 20.34 13.09 0.91
N THR A 136 21.35 13.71 0.30
CA THR A 136 22.66 13.89 0.93
C THR A 136 22.58 14.88 2.09
N LEU A 137 21.80 15.96 1.98
CA LEU A 137 21.60 16.91 3.08
C LEU A 137 20.81 16.28 4.24
N SER A 138 19.86 15.38 3.97
CA SER A 138 19.05 14.76 5.03
C SER A 138 19.85 13.81 5.93
N SER A 139 21.00 13.30 5.48
CA SER A 139 21.92 12.49 6.30
C SER A 139 22.89 13.33 7.13
N LEU A 140 22.83 14.66 7.05
CA LEU A 140 23.79 15.59 7.65
C LEU A 140 23.09 16.70 8.46
N LEU A 141 23.16 16.63 9.79
CA LEU A 141 22.49 17.57 10.68
C LEU A 141 22.85 19.05 10.41
N ASP A 142 24.13 19.35 10.17
CA ASP A 142 24.60 20.72 9.93
C ASP A 142 24.06 21.36 8.63
N PHE A 143 23.48 20.56 7.74
CA PHE A 143 22.95 21.02 6.44
C PHE A 143 21.42 21.16 6.45
N ARG A 144 20.81 21.03 7.64
CA ARG A 144 19.36 21.15 7.83
C ARG A 144 18.79 22.41 7.19
N ASP A 145 19.41 23.58 7.45
CA ASP A 145 18.91 24.86 6.94
C ASP A 145 18.98 24.94 5.41
N HIS A 146 20.06 24.44 4.79
CA HIS A 146 20.18 24.36 3.33
C HIS A 146 19.14 23.41 2.73
N GLY A 147 18.84 22.29 3.39
CA GLY A 147 17.82 21.35 2.92
C GLY A 147 16.40 21.90 3.07
N ILE A 148 16.09 22.63 4.14
CA ILE A 148 14.82 23.36 4.29
C ILE A 148 14.69 24.42 3.19
N LEU A 149 15.74 25.21 2.96
CA LEU A 149 15.78 26.23 1.92
C LEU A 149 15.54 25.63 0.53
N LEU A 150 16.19 24.51 0.23
CA LEU A 150 16.02 23.78 -1.02
C LEU A 150 14.58 23.24 -1.16
N GLY A 151 14.04 22.59 -0.13
CA GLY A 151 12.67 22.07 -0.16
C GLY A 151 11.64 23.19 -0.35
N GLN A 152 11.79 24.33 0.34
CA GLN A 152 10.94 25.51 0.12
C GLN A 152 11.07 26.08 -1.30
N THR A 153 12.28 26.07 -1.87
CA THR A 153 12.52 26.47 -3.26
C THR A 153 11.79 25.53 -4.23
N VAL A 154 11.89 24.22 -4.05
CA VAL A 154 11.14 23.23 -4.87
C VAL A 154 9.64 23.51 -4.83
N LEU A 155 9.10 23.90 -3.68
CA LEU A 155 7.67 24.19 -3.45
C LEU A 155 7.19 25.54 -4.00
N GLN A 156 8.07 26.37 -4.57
CA GLN A 156 7.66 27.57 -5.28
C GLN A 156 6.84 27.21 -6.52
N HIS A 157 5.81 28.00 -6.83
CA HIS A 157 4.86 27.70 -7.91
C HIS A 157 5.54 27.52 -9.28
N GLN A 158 6.57 28.32 -9.60
CA GLN A 158 7.32 28.20 -10.85
C GLN A 158 8.07 26.88 -10.98
N HIS A 159 8.64 26.37 -9.89
CA HIS A 159 9.41 25.13 -9.86
C HIS A 159 8.50 23.91 -9.76
N LEU A 160 7.42 23.98 -8.98
CA LEU A 160 6.39 22.93 -8.94
C LEU A 160 5.74 22.68 -10.30
N ARG A 161 5.57 23.71 -11.15
CA ARG A 161 5.09 23.52 -12.53
C ARG A 161 6.02 22.62 -13.36
N LEU A 162 7.33 22.71 -13.16
CA LEU A 162 8.31 21.85 -13.82
C LEU A 162 8.22 20.41 -13.33
N VAL A 163 8.10 20.23 -12.00
CA VAL A 163 7.90 18.91 -11.38
C VAL A 163 6.60 18.28 -11.87
N ARG A 164 5.50 19.04 -11.89
CA ARG A 164 4.19 18.56 -12.35
C ARG A 164 4.25 18.10 -13.80
N ARG A 165 4.86 18.90 -14.69
CA ARG A 165 5.05 18.52 -16.09
C ARG A 165 5.86 17.22 -16.22
N GLY A 166 6.86 17.02 -15.37
CA GLY A 166 7.63 15.77 -15.34
C GLY A 166 6.82 14.56 -14.87
N LEU A 167 5.92 14.72 -13.89
CA LEU A 167 5.03 13.65 -13.44
C LEU A 167 3.94 13.30 -14.47
N ASP A 168 3.49 14.30 -15.23
CA ASP A 168 2.49 14.13 -16.30
C ASP A 168 3.07 13.45 -17.56
N ALA A 169 4.39 13.20 -17.60
CA ALA A 169 5.05 12.59 -18.74
C ALA A 169 4.40 11.24 -19.17
N PRO A 170 4.49 10.89 -20.47
CA PRO A 170 3.97 9.63 -20.99
C PRO A 170 4.62 8.38 -20.35
N ARG A 171 3.92 7.24 -20.46
CA ARG A 171 4.32 5.96 -19.83
C ARG A 171 5.68 5.40 -20.28
N ASN A 172 6.23 5.86 -21.40
CA ASN A 172 7.55 5.43 -21.89
C ASN A 172 8.69 6.33 -21.39
N MET A 173 8.38 7.39 -20.63
CA MET A 173 9.34 8.37 -20.11
C MET A 173 9.60 8.20 -18.61
N ASP A 174 9.78 6.95 -18.17
CA ASP A 174 10.05 6.61 -16.76
C ASP A 174 11.24 7.36 -16.17
N PHE A 175 12.24 7.66 -17.01
CA PHE A 175 13.42 8.42 -16.64
C PHE A 175 13.12 9.88 -16.26
N VAL A 176 11.98 10.44 -16.68
CA VAL A 176 11.51 11.79 -16.31
C VAL A 176 10.64 11.75 -15.05
N VAL A 177 9.73 10.77 -14.97
CA VAL A 177 8.81 10.61 -13.83
C VAL A 177 9.56 10.22 -12.56
N SER A 178 10.51 9.30 -12.66
CA SER A 178 11.20 8.72 -11.50
C SER A 178 11.95 9.76 -10.65
N PRO A 179 12.76 10.68 -11.23
CA PRO A 179 13.38 11.76 -10.47
C PRO A 179 12.38 12.70 -9.79
N CYS A 180 11.23 12.98 -10.42
CA CYS A 180 10.20 13.86 -9.85
C CYS A 180 9.58 13.23 -8.59
N LEU A 181 9.24 11.94 -8.64
CA LEU A 181 8.74 11.20 -7.47
C LEU A 181 9.79 11.12 -6.35
N ARG A 182 11.06 10.89 -6.69
CA ARG A 182 12.15 10.90 -5.72
C ARG A 182 12.30 12.28 -5.07
N LEU A 183 12.34 13.35 -5.86
CA LEU A 183 12.44 14.72 -5.34
C LEU A 183 11.29 15.03 -4.38
N LEU A 184 10.05 14.75 -4.76
CA LEU A 184 8.90 15.00 -3.88
C LEU A 184 8.92 14.12 -2.63
N THR A 185 9.40 12.87 -2.73
CA THR A 185 9.56 11.98 -1.57
C THR A 185 10.58 12.56 -0.59
N GLU A 186 11.76 12.97 -1.08
CA GLU A 186 12.81 13.59 -0.25
C GLU A 186 12.33 14.90 0.37
N VAL A 187 11.61 15.76 -0.36
CA VAL A 187 11.04 17.01 0.21
C VAL A 187 10.01 16.70 1.28
N THR A 188 9.21 15.63 1.12
CA THR A 188 8.20 15.24 2.09
C THR A 188 8.83 14.63 3.35
N SER A 189 9.92 13.87 3.21
CA SER A 189 10.57 13.17 4.33
C SER A 189 11.64 14.01 5.06
N PHE A 190 12.07 15.13 4.47
CA PHE A 190 13.16 15.95 5.00
C PHE A 190 12.91 16.41 6.45
N ASP A 191 13.94 16.31 7.30
CA ASP A 191 13.92 16.73 8.70
C ASP A 191 12.71 16.17 9.47
N GLY A 192 12.43 14.87 9.30
CA GLY A 192 11.30 14.21 9.95
C GLY A 192 9.93 14.72 9.47
N GLY A 193 9.85 15.26 8.26
CA GLY A 193 8.60 15.75 7.69
C GLY A 193 8.34 17.23 7.86
N ALA A 194 9.36 18.05 8.15
CA ALA A 194 9.22 19.49 8.40
C ALA A 194 8.46 20.23 7.29
N LEU A 195 8.55 19.76 6.04
CA LEU A 195 7.86 20.34 4.89
C LEU A 195 6.63 19.55 4.42
N ALA A 196 6.30 18.40 5.03
CA ALA A 196 5.22 17.52 4.57
C ALA A 196 3.86 18.24 4.47
N ARG A 197 3.53 19.08 5.47
CA ARG A 197 2.30 19.91 5.44
C ARG A 197 2.29 20.90 4.28
N GLN A 198 3.44 21.49 3.95
CA GLN A 198 3.55 22.46 2.85
C GLN A 198 3.43 21.77 1.48
N VAL A 199 4.05 20.60 1.33
CA VAL A 199 3.91 19.74 0.14
C VAL A 199 2.43 19.41 -0.09
N TYR A 200 1.73 18.96 0.95
CA TYR A 200 0.32 18.55 0.82
C TYR A 200 -0.65 19.73 0.65
N LYS A 201 -0.32 20.91 1.18
CA LYS A 201 -1.08 22.14 0.90
C LYS A 201 -1.09 22.46 -0.61
N ARG A 202 -0.11 21.98 -1.38
CA ARG A 202 -0.02 22.09 -2.85
C ARG A 202 -0.47 20.82 -3.58
N ARG A 203 -1.31 19.98 -2.96
CA ARG A 203 -1.76 18.65 -3.48
C ARG A 203 -2.32 18.65 -4.90
N GLU A 204 -2.89 19.75 -5.39
CA GLU A 204 -3.31 19.86 -6.79
C GLU A 204 -2.16 19.63 -7.78
N GLN A 205 -0.94 20.04 -7.41
CA GLN A 205 0.27 19.86 -8.23
C GLN A 205 1.11 18.66 -7.78
N THR A 206 1.13 18.38 -6.47
CA THR A 206 2.05 17.40 -5.87
C THR A 206 1.40 16.04 -5.57
N PHE A 207 0.08 15.97 -5.44
CA PHE A 207 -0.65 14.79 -4.95
C PHE A 207 -2.02 14.64 -5.66
N ASP A 208 -2.01 14.73 -6.98
CA ASP A 208 -3.21 14.50 -7.79
C ASP A 208 -3.59 13.01 -7.77
N ILE A 209 -4.78 12.72 -7.27
CA ILE A 209 -5.25 11.34 -7.04
C ILE A 209 -5.33 10.56 -8.36
N ALA A 210 -5.79 11.17 -9.45
CA ALA A 210 -5.95 10.48 -10.73
C ALA A 210 -4.58 10.13 -11.31
N LEU A 211 -3.63 11.07 -11.23
CA LEU A 211 -2.25 10.86 -11.62
C LEU A 211 -1.57 9.79 -10.77
N LEU A 212 -1.66 9.86 -9.44
CA LEU A 212 -1.02 8.87 -8.56
C LEU A 212 -1.58 7.46 -8.79
N ARG A 213 -2.89 7.31 -8.98
CA ARG A 213 -3.49 6.01 -9.32
C ARG A 213 -2.97 5.45 -10.65
N ARG A 214 -2.78 6.32 -11.66
CA ARG A 214 -2.15 5.93 -12.93
C ARG A 214 -0.73 5.40 -12.69
N LEU A 215 0.07 6.10 -11.90
CA LEU A 215 1.46 5.74 -11.61
C LEU A 215 1.57 4.47 -10.72
N LEU A 216 0.63 4.28 -9.78
CA LEU A 216 0.52 3.05 -8.98
C LEU A 216 0.20 1.81 -9.83
N GLY A 217 -0.43 1.99 -10.99
CA GLY A 217 -0.68 0.90 -11.95
C GLY A 217 0.50 0.55 -12.85
N LEU A 218 1.63 1.29 -12.79
CA LEU A 218 2.82 1.03 -13.60
C LEU A 218 3.75 0.04 -12.89
N VAL A 219 3.32 -1.22 -12.85
CA VAL A 219 4.01 -2.37 -12.25
C VAL A 219 5.13 -2.88 -13.16
N ARG A 220 6.23 -3.35 -12.59
CA ARG A 220 7.30 -4.04 -13.31
C ARG A 220 7.39 -5.50 -12.87
N THR A 221 6.76 -6.40 -13.63
CA THR A 221 6.54 -7.81 -13.25
C THR A 221 7.75 -8.72 -13.44
N GLU A 222 8.69 -8.37 -14.32
CA GLU A 222 9.79 -9.27 -14.74
C GLU A 222 11.12 -9.05 -14.00
N ALA A 223 11.12 -8.30 -12.90
CA ALA A 223 12.37 -7.97 -12.21
C ALA A 223 12.58 -8.77 -10.94
N SER A 224 13.81 -9.26 -10.76
CA SER A 224 14.26 -9.79 -9.49
C SER A 224 14.27 -8.71 -8.40
N ASP A 225 14.17 -9.12 -7.13
CA ASP A 225 14.23 -8.20 -5.99
C ASP A 225 15.52 -7.36 -5.99
N GLU A 226 16.67 -7.94 -6.37
CA GLU A 226 17.95 -7.22 -6.49
C GLU A 226 17.92 -6.15 -7.59
N GLU A 227 17.31 -6.46 -8.74
CA GLU A 227 17.16 -5.49 -9.82
C GLU A 227 16.15 -4.39 -9.44
N ALA A 228 15.10 -4.74 -8.69
CA ALA A 228 14.11 -3.79 -8.19
C ALA A 228 14.71 -2.84 -7.14
N LYS A 229 15.64 -3.32 -6.30
CA LYS A 229 16.42 -2.46 -5.38
C LYS A 229 17.28 -1.45 -6.14
N ARG A 230 18.02 -1.91 -7.16
CA ARG A 230 18.90 -1.04 -7.96
C ARG A 230 18.14 -0.04 -8.81
N LYS A 231 17.05 -0.48 -9.44
CA LYS A 231 16.22 0.32 -10.34
C LYS A 231 14.76 0.17 -9.93
N PRO A 232 14.27 0.95 -8.94
CA PRO A 232 12.89 0.87 -8.51
C PRO A 232 11.94 1.27 -9.64
N SER A 233 10.80 0.58 -9.73
CA SER A 233 9.74 0.90 -10.69
C SER A 233 9.06 2.23 -10.34
N ILE A 234 8.29 2.78 -11.28
CA ILE A 234 7.44 3.94 -11.00
C ILE A 234 6.45 3.63 -9.87
N ARG A 235 5.83 2.45 -9.88
CA ARG A 235 4.95 2.02 -8.78
C ARG A 235 5.68 2.06 -7.45
N THR A 236 6.87 1.47 -7.34
CA THR A 236 7.66 1.47 -6.10
C THR A 236 7.93 2.88 -5.58
N LEU A 237 8.32 3.80 -6.47
CA LEU A 237 8.55 5.21 -6.10
C LEU A 237 7.26 5.92 -5.69
N THR A 238 6.14 5.61 -6.35
CA THR A 238 4.83 6.19 -6.05
C THR A 238 4.28 5.69 -4.71
N VAL A 239 4.42 4.40 -4.42
CA VAL A 239 4.08 3.81 -3.11
C VAL A 239 4.88 4.53 -2.02
N ARG A 240 6.21 4.62 -2.14
CA ARG A 240 7.05 5.32 -1.14
C ARG A 240 6.67 6.79 -0.96
N TYR A 241 6.29 7.47 -2.03
CA TYR A 241 5.81 8.85 -1.95
C TYR A 241 4.50 8.98 -1.15
N VAL A 242 3.55 8.07 -1.36
CA VAL A 242 2.30 8.00 -0.56
C VAL A 242 2.60 7.61 0.89
N LEU A 243 3.50 6.64 1.12
CA LEU A 243 3.91 6.24 2.47
C LEU A 243 4.62 7.37 3.22
N ALA A 244 5.43 8.20 2.55
CA ALA A 244 6.02 9.39 3.14
C ALA A 244 4.95 10.36 3.65
N HIS A 245 3.86 10.55 2.92
CA HIS A 245 2.73 11.35 3.37
C HIS A 245 2.04 10.73 4.60
N LEU A 246 1.80 9.41 4.59
CA LEU A 246 1.20 8.71 5.75
C LEU A 246 2.09 8.80 7.00
N LYS A 247 3.41 8.78 6.83
CA LYS A 247 4.37 8.85 7.94
C LYS A 247 4.46 10.24 8.55
N TYR A 248 4.45 11.28 7.73
CA TYR A 248 4.85 12.64 8.15
C TYR A 248 3.72 13.68 8.17
N LEU A 249 2.57 13.41 7.56
CA LEU A 249 1.42 14.31 7.72
C LEU A 249 0.83 14.22 9.12
N HIS A 250 0.40 15.36 9.65
CA HIS A 250 -0.50 15.42 10.80
C HIS A 250 -1.86 14.77 10.50
N GLU A 251 -2.60 14.45 11.56
CA GLU A 251 -3.92 13.80 11.54
C GLU A 251 -4.86 14.34 10.45
N GLY A 252 -5.13 15.65 10.43
CA GLY A 252 -6.04 16.25 9.45
C GLY A 252 -5.63 16.03 7.99
N GLY A 253 -4.33 16.02 7.69
CA GLY A 253 -3.83 15.70 6.35
C GLY A 253 -3.95 14.21 6.02
N LYS A 254 -3.72 13.32 7.00
CA LYS A 254 -3.94 11.88 6.82
C LYS A 254 -5.42 11.57 6.58
N ILE A 255 -6.33 12.25 7.29
CA ILE A 255 -7.78 12.11 7.10
C ILE A 255 -8.18 12.47 5.67
N ASP A 256 -7.74 13.63 5.16
CA ASP A 256 -8.00 14.06 3.78
C ASP A 256 -7.45 13.03 2.77
N LEU A 257 -6.20 12.58 2.95
CA LEU A 257 -5.56 11.60 2.08
C LEU A 257 -6.31 10.25 2.06
N LEU A 258 -6.63 9.71 3.23
CA LEU A 258 -7.28 8.41 3.39
C LEU A 258 -8.76 8.44 3.00
N SER A 259 -9.38 9.63 2.96
CA SER A 259 -10.75 9.79 2.44
C SER A 259 -10.85 9.42 0.95
N ALA A 260 -9.74 9.51 0.21
CA ALA A 260 -9.64 9.09 -1.19
C ALA A 260 -9.60 7.55 -1.33
N ARG A 261 -10.77 6.90 -1.17
CA ARG A 261 -10.92 5.44 -1.29
C ARG A 261 -10.28 4.83 -2.56
N PRO A 262 -10.41 5.45 -3.77
CA PRO A 262 -9.79 4.89 -4.96
C PRO A 262 -8.26 4.85 -4.90
N LEU A 263 -7.63 5.78 -4.16
CA LEU A 263 -6.19 5.76 -3.93
C LEU A 263 -5.81 4.59 -3.02
N CYS A 264 -6.54 4.41 -1.92
CA CYS A 264 -6.32 3.32 -0.96
C CYS A 264 -6.44 1.93 -1.61
N ALA A 265 -7.38 1.76 -2.55
CA ALA A 265 -7.50 0.54 -3.34
C ALA A 265 -6.29 0.34 -4.27
N SER A 266 -5.91 1.36 -5.04
CA SER A 266 -4.76 1.28 -5.97
C SER A 266 -3.41 1.06 -5.26
N LEU A 267 -3.28 1.49 -3.99
CA LEU A 267 -2.08 1.29 -3.19
C LEU A 267 -1.78 -0.20 -2.97
N LEU A 268 -2.80 -1.00 -2.64
CA LEU A 268 -2.67 -2.43 -2.32
C LEU A 268 -2.93 -3.36 -3.53
N GLN A 269 -3.44 -2.83 -4.63
CA GLN A 269 -3.91 -3.61 -5.80
C GLN A 269 -2.88 -4.61 -6.36
N HIS A 270 -1.59 -4.27 -6.37
CA HIS A 270 -0.53 -5.08 -7.00
C HIS A 270 0.51 -5.59 -5.99
N LEU A 271 0.09 -5.81 -4.74
CA LEU A 271 0.99 -6.17 -3.65
C LEU A 271 1.78 -7.46 -3.92
N SER A 272 1.19 -8.43 -4.62
CA SER A 272 1.84 -9.69 -4.99
C SER A 272 2.89 -9.57 -6.11
N GLN A 273 2.95 -8.43 -6.81
CA GLN A 273 3.98 -8.12 -7.80
C GLN A 273 5.02 -7.11 -7.28
N ASP A 274 4.84 -6.61 -6.06
CA ASP A 274 5.77 -5.63 -5.47
C ASP A 274 6.99 -6.35 -4.86
N PRO A 275 8.18 -5.72 -4.87
CA PRO A 275 9.36 -6.29 -4.21
C PRO A 275 9.11 -6.53 -2.72
N SER A 276 9.69 -7.59 -2.17
CA SER A 276 9.46 -8.01 -0.78
C SER A 276 9.71 -6.91 0.26
N ASP A 277 10.78 -6.12 0.09
CA ASP A 277 11.08 -4.97 0.94
C ASP A 277 9.98 -3.90 0.92
N LEU A 278 9.39 -3.65 -0.25
CA LEU A 278 8.33 -2.65 -0.41
C LEU A 278 7.03 -3.12 0.25
N VAL A 279 6.69 -4.41 0.12
CA VAL A 279 5.53 -5.01 0.78
C VAL A 279 5.67 -4.89 2.30
N ASN A 280 6.85 -5.22 2.83
CA ASN A 280 7.14 -5.12 4.25
C ASN A 280 7.07 -3.66 4.75
N GLU A 281 7.64 -2.72 3.98
CA GLU A 281 7.58 -1.28 4.26
C GLU A 281 6.13 -0.77 4.29
N LEU A 282 5.32 -1.12 3.28
CA LEU A 282 3.91 -0.73 3.15
C LEU A 282 3.07 -1.25 4.32
N LEU A 283 3.16 -2.54 4.64
CA LEU A 283 2.41 -3.13 5.75
C LEU A 283 2.85 -2.56 7.11
N SER A 284 4.14 -2.25 7.26
CA SER A 284 4.66 -1.62 8.48
C SER A 284 4.17 -0.19 8.67
N ILE A 285 4.29 0.65 7.65
CA ILE A 285 3.87 2.06 7.74
C ILE A 285 2.35 2.16 7.88
N THR A 286 1.57 1.36 7.16
CA THR A 286 0.11 1.36 7.32
C THR A 286 -0.29 0.93 8.73
N GLU A 287 0.34 -0.09 9.30
CA GLU A 287 0.08 -0.51 10.67
C GLU A 287 0.46 0.58 11.69
N GLN A 288 1.69 1.12 11.60
CA GLN A 288 2.23 2.04 12.60
C GLN A 288 1.64 3.45 12.51
N ASN A 289 1.47 3.99 11.30
CA ASN A 289 1.11 5.39 11.08
C ASN A 289 -0.37 5.59 10.74
N VAL A 290 -1.13 4.51 10.53
CA VAL A 290 -2.59 4.58 10.27
C VAL A 290 -3.38 3.76 11.28
N LEU A 291 -3.11 2.46 11.41
CA LEU A 291 -3.96 1.58 12.23
C LEU A 291 -3.76 1.79 13.73
N LYS A 292 -2.50 1.92 14.18
CA LYS A 292 -2.13 2.21 15.58
C LYS A 292 -2.32 3.69 15.97
N ASP A 293 -2.54 4.58 15.01
CA ASP A 293 -2.71 6.00 15.27
C ASP A 293 -4.06 6.24 15.99
N ALA A 294 -4.01 6.60 17.28
CA ALA A 294 -5.19 6.79 18.10
C ALA A 294 -6.00 8.03 17.72
N GLU A 295 -5.35 9.03 17.12
CA GLU A 295 -5.99 10.28 16.70
C GLU A 295 -6.87 10.06 15.45
N LEU A 296 -6.54 9.05 14.64
CA LEU A 296 -7.32 8.79 13.42
C LEU A 296 -8.69 8.14 13.73
N PRO A 297 -9.80 8.70 13.19
CA PRO A 297 -11.10 8.10 13.34
C PRO A 297 -11.17 6.70 12.73
N ARG A 298 -11.96 5.84 13.37
CA ARG A 298 -12.23 4.46 12.95
C ARG A 298 -12.69 4.36 11.49
N SER A 299 -13.56 5.26 11.05
CA SER A 299 -14.11 5.32 9.68
C SER A 299 -13.03 5.60 8.62
N VAL A 300 -12.01 6.38 8.98
CA VAL A 300 -10.87 6.71 8.12
C VAL A 300 -9.94 5.52 8.01
N LYS A 301 -9.61 4.83 9.11
CA LYS A 301 -8.82 3.58 9.08
C LYS A 301 -9.48 2.51 8.19
N ALA A 302 -10.81 2.42 8.26
CA ALA A 302 -11.58 1.46 7.48
C ALA A 302 -11.52 1.68 5.96
N THR A 303 -11.12 2.87 5.46
CA THR A 303 -10.97 3.08 4.00
C THR A 303 -9.80 2.31 3.40
N LEU A 304 -8.78 2.01 4.21
CA LEU A 304 -7.65 1.16 3.82
C LEU A 304 -8.01 -0.32 3.91
N LEU A 305 -8.91 -0.68 4.82
CA LEU A 305 -9.26 -2.05 5.19
C LEU A 305 -10.53 -2.54 4.48
N THR A 306 -10.62 -2.34 3.17
CA THR A 306 -11.73 -2.86 2.37
C THR A 306 -11.58 -4.36 2.14
N GLN A 307 -12.68 -5.07 1.86
CA GLN A 307 -12.66 -6.49 1.49
C GLN A 307 -11.60 -6.78 0.41
N HIS A 308 -11.62 -6.00 -0.68
CA HIS A 308 -10.68 -6.18 -1.79
C HIS A 308 -9.21 -6.04 -1.34
N ASN A 309 -8.93 -5.07 -0.48
CA ASN A 309 -7.57 -4.85 0.03
C ASN A 309 -7.10 -6.00 0.93
N LEU A 310 -7.98 -6.54 1.77
CA LEU A 310 -7.68 -7.73 2.58
C LEU A 310 -7.39 -8.94 1.70
N GLU A 311 -8.13 -9.12 0.59
CA GLU A 311 -7.85 -10.17 -0.40
C GLU A 311 -6.46 -10.01 -1.03
N ARG A 312 -6.04 -8.79 -1.40
CA ARG A 312 -4.69 -8.54 -1.94
C ARG A 312 -3.59 -8.91 -0.94
N VAL A 313 -3.77 -8.63 0.35
CA VAL A 313 -2.82 -9.05 1.39
C VAL A 313 -2.86 -10.56 1.61
N THR A 314 -4.05 -11.18 1.49
CA THR A 314 -4.21 -12.64 1.57
C THR A 314 -3.45 -13.35 0.44
N GLU A 315 -3.43 -12.79 -0.77
CA GLU A 315 -2.66 -13.34 -1.89
C GLU A 315 -1.17 -13.48 -1.55
N VAL A 316 -0.59 -12.48 -0.89
CA VAL A 316 0.80 -12.52 -0.41
C VAL A 316 0.97 -13.47 0.78
N ALA A 317 0.01 -13.47 1.71
CA ALA A 317 0.10 -14.25 2.94
C ALA A 317 0.01 -15.77 2.72
N THR A 318 -0.89 -16.22 1.84
CA THR A 318 -1.24 -17.66 1.74
C THR A 318 -1.28 -18.22 0.32
N ARG A 319 -1.33 -17.37 -0.72
CA ARG A 319 -1.60 -17.83 -2.10
C ARG A 319 -0.44 -17.65 -3.06
N SER A 320 0.70 -17.20 -2.54
CA SER A 320 1.95 -17.10 -3.29
C SER A 320 2.59 -18.48 -3.31
N GLY A 321 2.73 -19.08 -4.51
CA GLY A 321 3.15 -20.48 -4.69
C GLY A 321 4.44 -20.85 -3.93
N ASP A 322 5.60 -20.48 -4.47
CA ASP A 322 6.84 -20.47 -3.70
C ASP A 322 6.70 -19.33 -2.68
N GLU A 323 6.62 -19.67 -1.40
CA GLU A 323 6.27 -18.75 -0.31
C GLU A 323 6.94 -17.37 -0.49
N HIS A 324 6.13 -16.33 -0.71
CA HIS A 324 6.63 -14.96 -0.88
C HIS A 324 7.47 -14.58 0.34
N PRO A 325 8.64 -13.91 0.22
CA PRO A 325 9.47 -13.53 1.37
C PRO A 325 8.79 -12.62 2.41
N SER A 326 7.58 -12.14 2.10
CA SER A 326 6.75 -11.25 2.93
C SER A 326 5.48 -11.94 3.42
N SER A 327 5.33 -13.26 3.17
CA SER A 327 4.16 -14.05 3.55
C SER A 327 3.89 -13.95 5.04
N ASP A 328 4.91 -14.16 5.88
CA ASP A 328 4.76 -14.11 7.34
C ASP A 328 4.38 -12.71 7.83
N ARG A 329 4.93 -11.66 7.22
CA ARG A 329 4.59 -10.28 7.56
C ARG A 329 3.15 -9.93 7.18
N ALA A 330 2.72 -10.35 5.98
CA ALA A 330 1.35 -10.18 5.50
C ALA A 330 0.35 -10.96 6.37
N PHE A 331 0.70 -12.19 6.74
CA PHE A 331 -0.11 -13.02 7.62
C PHE A 331 -0.25 -12.39 9.00
N ALA A 332 0.86 -11.98 9.63
CA ALA A 332 0.84 -11.29 10.92
C ALA A 332 0.01 -10.00 10.87
N TRP A 333 0.12 -9.22 9.79
CA TRP A 333 -0.68 -8.01 9.61
C TRP A 333 -2.19 -8.32 9.56
N LEU A 334 -2.60 -9.37 8.82
CA LEU A 334 -4.00 -9.81 8.78
C LEU A 334 -4.51 -10.24 10.15
N LYS A 335 -3.71 -10.99 10.93
CA LYS A 335 -4.09 -11.40 12.30
C LYS A 335 -4.42 -10.19 13.18
N VAL A 336 -3.56 -9.18 13.18
CA VAL A 336 -3.77 -8.01 14.04
C VAL A 336 -4.99 -7.20 13.58
N VAL A 337 -5.19 -7.06 12.27
CA VAL A 337 -6.36 -6.37 11.70
C VAL A 337 -7.69 -7.03 12.08
N CYS A 338 -7.73 -8.37 12.20
CA CYS A 338 -8.96 -9.08 12.56
C CYS A 338 -9.16 -9.32 14.06
N THR A 339 -8.16 -9.05 14.91
CA THR A 339 -8.22 -9.28 16.37
C THR A 339 -8.23 -7.99 17.18
N VAL A 340 -7.74 -6.87 16.64
CA VAL A 340 -7.63 -5.59 17.37
C VAL A 340 -8.75 -4.64 16.99
N SER A 341 -9.65 -4.35 17.94
CA SER A 341 -10.83 -3.49 17.71
C SER A 341 -10.50 -2.03 17.38
N SER A 342 -9.33 -1.53 17.82
CA SER A 342 -8.88 -0.16 17.56
C SER A 342 -8.40 0.09 16.11
N TYR A 343 -8.20 -0.97 15.32
CA TYR A 343 -7.66 -0.89 13.96
C TYR A 343 -8.69 -0.51 12.89
N GLY A 344 -9.96 -0.35 13.24
CA GLY A 344 -10.95 0.26 12.34
C GLY A 344 -12.11 -0.65 11.96
N ILE A 345 -11.85 -1.88 11.52
CA ILE A 345 -12.92 -2.73 10.98
C ILE A 345 -13.59 -3.63 12.03
N LEU A 346 -12.83 -4.22 12.96
CA LEU A 346 -13.35 -5.14 13.97
C LEU A 346 -14.21 -4.42 15.02
N ARG A 347 -15.52 -4.63 15.00
CA ARG A 347 -16.45 -4.16 16.03
C ARG A 347 -16.62 -5.27 17.06
N ALA A 348 -16.42 -4.94 18.33
CA ALA A 348 -16.78 -5.86 19.41
C ALA A 348 -18.25 -6.23 19.26
N SER A 349 -18.51 -7.53 19.26
CA SER A 349 -19.83 -8.10 18.99
C SER A 349 -20.03 -9.39 19.78
N GLY A 350 -21.28 -9.80 19.87
CA GLY A 350 -21.73 -11.01 20.52
C GLY A 350 -22.78 -11.71 19.67
N TRP A 351 -23.62 -12.52 20.29
CA TRP A 351 -24.74 -13.14 19.60
C TRP A 351 -25.99 -12.26 19.55
N TYR A 352 -26.02 -11.17 20.32
CA TYR A 352 -27.11 -10.20 20.28
C TYR A 352 -27.06 -9.35 19.00
N PRO A 353 -28.16 -9.30 18.23
CA PRO A 353 -28.29 -8.38 17.11
C PRO A 353 -28.11 -6.90 17.52
N ALA A 354 -27.86 -6.04 16.54
CA ALA A 354 -27.73 -4.60 16.81
C ALA A 354 -29.07 -4.01 17.29
N GLY A 355 -29.05 -3.30 18.42
CA GLY A 355 -30.23 -2.61 18.96
C GLY A 355 -31.15 -3.43 19.86
N THR A 356 -30.83 -4.71 20.11
CA THR A 356 -31.69 -5.61 20.93
C THR A 356 -31.27 -5.72 22.39
N THR A 357 -30.17 -5.08 22.79
CA THR A 357 -29.60 -5.18 24.14
C THR A 357 -30.26 -4.25 25.16
N ASN A 358 -30.94 -3.18 24.73
CA ASN A 358 -31.57 -2.18 25.60
C ASN A 358 -33.06 -2.04 25.25
N VAL A 359 -33.95 -2.31 26.21
CA VAL A 359 -35.42 -2.25 26.02
C VAL A 359 -35.93 -0.81 25.82
N GLU A 360 -35.15 0.20 26.19
CA GLU A 360 -35.53 1.63 26.08
C GLU A 360 -35.35 2.24 24.68
N GLY A 361 -34.76 1.49 23.73
CA GLY A 361 -34.65 1.91 22.34
C GLY A 361 -35.84 1.44 21.52
N HIS A 362 -36.92 2.23 21.45
CA HIS A 362 -38.05 1.97 20.56
C HIS A 362 -37.58 1.70 19.12
N PRO A 363 -37.78 0.50 18.56
CA PRO A 363 -37.57 0.28 17.13
C PRO A 363 -38.76 0.89 16.39
N GLY A 364 -38.65 2.18 16.04
CA GLY A 364 -39.62 2.88 15.21
C GLY A 364 -40.91 3.27 15.93
N GLU A 365 -41.04 4.56 16.25
CA GLU A 365 -42.36 5.20 16.39
C GLU A 365 -43.03 5.23 15.01
N THR A 366 -43.67 4.12 14.64
CA THR A 366 -44.88 4.14 13.82
C THR A 366 -45.94 3.35 14.57
N ASP A 367 -46.68 4.09 15.39
CA ASP A 367 -48.07 3.88 15.79
C ASP A 367 -48.66 2.49 15.50
N SER A 368 -48.65 1.60 16.50
CA SER A 368 -49.80 0.76 16.86
C SER A 368 -49.47 -0.17 18.03
N ALA A 369 -50.31 -0.07 19.07
CA ALA A 369 -50.61 -1.05 20.11
C ALA A 369 -49.45 -1.77 20.83
N ILE A 370 -49.32 -1.48 22.12
CA ILE A 370 -48.67 -2.38 23.08
C ILE A 370 -49.53 -3.66 23.13
N ASP A 371 -49.05 -4.72 22.48
CA ASP A 371 -49.67 -6.05 22.51
C ASP A 371 -48.75 -7.03 23.25
N LEU A 372 -49.18 -7.45 24.44
CA LEU A 372 -48.51 -8.43 25.30
C LEU A 372 -48.90 -9.85 24.87
N GLY A 373 -48.59 -10.19 23.61
CA GLY A 373 -48.96 -11.46 22.97
C GLY A 373 -47.74 -12.14 22.37
N VAL A 374 -47.75 -13.48 22.38
CA VAL A 374 -46.73 -14.40 21.84
C VAL A 374 -46.30 -14.04 20.39
N ASP A 375 -47.11 -13.28 19.66
CA ASP A 375 -46.87 -12.79 18.30
C ASP A 375 -45.69 -11.79 18.17
N THR A 376 -45.20 -11.19 19.27
CA THR A 376 -43.98 -10.35 19.23
C THR A 376 -42.70 -11.17 19.05
N LEU A 377 -42.69 -12.45 19.47
CA LEU A 377 -41.55 -13.36 19.30
C LEU A 377 -41.31 -13.72 17.83
N ASP A 378 -42.39 -13.86 17.05
CA ASP A 378 -42.30 -14.14 15.61
C ASP A 378 -41.72 -12.97 14.81
N PHE A 379 -41.84 -11.74 15.34
CA PHE A 379 -41.18 -10.56 14.76
C PHE A 379 -39.68 -10.50 15.08
N TYR A 380 -39.29 -11.06 16.23
CA TYR A 380 -37.91 -11.06 16.73
C TYR A 380 -37.08 -12.20 16.12
N ASP A 381 -37.65 -13.38 15.90
CA ASP A 381 -36.96 -14.59 15.43
C ASP A 381 -37.32 -14.95 13.98
N ARG A 382 -37.37 -13.93 13.10
CA ARG A 382 -37.59 -14.17 11.67
C ARG A 382 -36.45 -15.00 11.09
N ASN A 383 -36.77 -15.88 10.14
CA ASN A 383 -35.80 -16.64 9.34
C ASN A 383 -35.00 -15.79 8.33
N ASP A 384 -35.09 -14.47 8.43
CA ASP A 384 -34.32 -13.54 7.60
C ASP A 384 -32.84 -13.56 8.00
N ARG A 385 -31.98 -13.07 7.10
CA ARG A 385 -30.54 -13.00 7.34
C ARG A 385 -30.28 -12.24 8.64
N PRO A 386 -29.49 -12.79 9.59
CA PRO A 386 -29.22 -12.10 10.84
C PRO A 386 -28.48 -10.79 10.57
N ASP A 387 -28.85 -9.73 11.28
CA ASP A 387 -28.15 -8.44 11.19
C ASP A 387 -26.84 -8.50 11.97
N PHE A 388 -25.73 -8.17 11.31
CA PHE A 388 -24.39 -8.17 11.90
C PHE A 388 -23.62 -6.89 11.56
N ARG A 389 -22.69 -6.51 12.43
CA ARG A 389 -21.99 -5.22 12.36
C ARG A 389 -20.71 -5.29 11.51
N ASN A 390 -20.04 -6.44 11.49
CA ASN A 390 -18.73 -6.65 10.86
C ASN A 390 -18.80 -7.04 9.37
N THR A 391 -19.45 -6.20 8.55
CA THR A 391 -19.73 -6.51 7.13
C THR A 391 -18.50 -6.69 6.24
N ILE A 392 -17.44 -5.90 6.47
CA ILE A 392 -16.20 -5.99 5.69
C ILE A 392 -15.46 -7.30 5.98
N LEU A 393 -15.36 -7.67 7.27
CA LEU A 393 -14.74 -8.92 7.70
C LEU A 393 -15.51 -10.11 7.14
N HIS A 394 -16.84 -10.10 7.25
CA HIS A 394 -17.69 -11.14 6.67
C HIS A 394 -17.45 -11.33 5.17
N GLY A 395 -17.49 -10.25 4.39
CA GLY A 395 -17.24 -10.31 2.94
C GLY A 395 -15.86 -10.90 2.60
N TRP A 396 -14.83 -10.54 3.36
CA TRP A 396 -13.50 -11.11 3.19
C TRP A 396 -13.43 -12.59 3.61
N LEU A 397 -14.05 -12.99 4.72
CA LEU A 397 -14.12 -14.38 5.18
C LEU A 397 -14.76 -15.30 4.11
N GLN A 398 -15.77 -14.80 3.39
CA GLN A 398 -16.38 -15.53 2.27
C GLN A 398 -15.39 -15.87 1.15
N THR A 399 -14.27 -15.14 1.03
CA THR A 399 -13.23 -15.40 0.04
C THR A 399 -12.15 -16.39 0.50
N LEU A 400 -12.11 -16.73 1.79
CA LEU A 400 -11.12 -17.64 2.35
C LEU A 400 -11.48 -19.12 2.11
N ARG A 401 -10.44 -19.96 2.12
CA ARG A 401 -10.47 -21.40 1.82
C ARG A 401 -9.96 -22.22 3.03
N PRO A 402 -10.68 -22.19 4.17
CA PRO A 402 -10.25 -22.87 5.40
C PRO A 402 -10.13 -24.40 5.27
N HIS A 403 -10.78 -24.99 4.26
CA HIS A 403 -10.72 -26.43 3.99
C HIS A 403 -9.46 -26.86 3.23
N THR A 404 -8.75 -25.94 2.58
CA THR A 404 -7.55 -26.25 1.80
C THR A 404 -6.29 -25.77 2.49
N ASP A 405 -6.35 -24.60 3.13
CA ASP A 405 -5.18 -23.90 3.64
C ASP A 405 -5.32 -23.71 5.16
N SER A 406 -4.31 -24.16 5.91
CA SER A 406 -4.28 -24.06 7.38
C SER A 406 -4.10 -22.63 7.89
N LYS A 407 -3.34 -21.78 7.18
CA LYS A 407 -3.17 -20.36 7.53
C LYS A 407 -4.50 -19.61 7.29
N GLU A 408 -5.17 -19.86 6.17
CA GLU A 408 -6.50 -19.26 5.93
C GLU A 408 -7.53 -19.78 6.96
N ARG A 409 -7.45 -21.06 7.38
CA ARG A 409 -8.28 -21.59 8.46
C ARG A 409 -8.06 -20.86 9.78
N GLU A 410 -6.81 -20.66 10.17
CA GLU A 410 -6.44 -19.93 11.39
C GLU A 410 -7.07 -18.54 11.40
N LEU A 411 -6.99 -17.80 10.28
CA LEU A 411 -7.58 -16.47 10.14
C LEU A 411 -9.10 -16.47 10.36
N VAL A 412 -9.82 -17.45 9.80
CA VAL A 412 -11.27 -17.58 9.99
C VAL A 412 -11.61 -17.82 11.46
N ILE A 413 -10.90 -18.75 12.11
CA ILE A 413 -11.13 -19.08 13.52
C ILE A 413 -10.86 -17.86 14.42
N MET A 414 -9.73 -17.16 14.22
CA MET A 414 -9.42 -15.94 14.99
C MET A 414 -10.47 -14.83 14.79
N CYS A 415 -11.06 -14.72 13.59
CA CYS A 415 -12.15 -13.77 13.36
C CYS A 415 -13.41 -14.16 14.13
N PHE A 416 -13.76 -15.45 14.18
CA PHE A 416 -14.92 -15.91 14.93
C PHE A 416 -14.74 -15.77 16.44
N GLU A 417 -13.52 -15.97 16.95
CA GLU A 417 -13.19 -15.69 18.35
C GLU A 417 -13.33 -14.19 18.68
N SER A 418 -12.89 -13.32 17.77
CA SER A 418 -12.88 -11.87 17.98
C SER A 418 -14.25 -11.22 17.73
N ALA A 419 -15.05 -11.79 16.82
CA ALA A 419 -16.39 -11.35 16.45
C ALA A 419 -17.34 -12.56 16.27
N PRO A 420 -17.89 -13.09 17.38
CA PRO A 420 -18.77 -14.27 17.38
C PRO A 420 -20.03 -14.12 16.51
N GLU A 421 -20.50 -12.89 16.28
CA GLU A 421 -21.65 -12.61 15.40
C GLU A 421 -21.46 -13.11 13.96
N LEU A 422 -20.22 -13.36 13.53
CA LEU A 422 -19.88 -13.74 12.16
C LEU A 422 -20.12 -15.22 11.85
N VAL A 423 -20.26 -16.09 12.87
CA VAL A 423 -20.36 -17.54 12.67
C VAL A 423 -21.64 -17.90 11.91
N ALA A 424 -22.80 -17.52 12.43
CA ALA A 424 -24.10 -17.78 11.81
C ALA A 424 -24.20 -17.25 10.35
N PRO A 425 -23.98 -15.95 10.06
CA PRO A 425 -24.05 -15.44 8.69
C PRO A 425 -23.00 -16.07 7.76
N TYR A 426 -21.82 -16.44 8.27
CA TYR A 426 -20.82 -17.14 7.46
C TYR A 426 -21.37 -18.44 6.89
N PHE A 427 -21.95 -19.31 7.73
CA PHE A 427 -22.49 -20.59 7.29
C PHE A 427 -23.85 -20.50 6.60
N ALA A 428 -24.60 -19.41 6.81
CA ALA A 428 -25.81 -19.14 6.06
C ALA A 428 -25.53 -18.88 4.57
N GLU A 429 -24.43 -18.20 4.24
CA GLU A 429 -24.06 -17.84 2.87
C GLU A 429 -23.04 -18.77 2.24
N LYS A 430 -22.13 -19.35 3.03
CA LYS A 430 -21.06 -20.21 2.54
C LYS A 430 -21.63 -21.56 2.17
N HIS A 431 -21.75 -21.82 0.86
CA HIS A 431 -22.17 -23.13 0.38
C HIS A 431 -21.09 -24.19 0.64
N MET A 432 -21.30 -25.02 1.64
CA MET A 432 -20.38 -26.09 2.04
C MET A 432 -21.03 -27.46 1.89
N LEU A 433 -20.42 -28.33 1.08
CA LEU A 433 -20.87 -29.71 0.87
C LEU A 433 -20.12 -30.66 1.81
N LEU A 434 -20.75 -31.02 2.92
CA LEU A 434 -20.20 -31.98 3.88
C LEU A 434 -20.68 -33.42 3.60
N GLU A 435 -20.64 -33.84 2.34
CA GLU A 435 -21.02 -35.22 2.00
C GLU A 435 -19.97 -36.20 2.50
N PRO A 436 -20.36 -37.27 3.24
CA PRO A 436 -19.43 -38.19 3.90
C PRO A 436 -18.72 -39.08 2.88
N LYS A 437 -17.66 -38.53 2.29
CA LYS A 437 -16.75 -39.21 1.38
C LYS A 437 -15.34 -38.87 1.80
N LEU A 438 -14.58 -39.88 2.23
CA LEU A 438 -13.21 -39.72 2.73
C LEU A 438 -12.30 -39.18 1.62
N SER A 439 -12.24 -37.85 1.54
CA SER A 439 -11.50 -37.07 0.56
C SER A 439 -10.81 -35.94 1.30
N ASN A 440 -9.69 -35.44 0.77
CA ASN A 440 -8.97 -34.33 1.41
C ASN A 440 -9.87 -33.11 1.63
N THR A 441 -10.75 -32.83 0.68
CA THR A 441 -11.76 -31.76 0.79
C THR A 441 -12.73 -31.99 1.94
N TRP A 442 -13.26 -33.21 2.09
CA TRP A 442 -14.13 -33.54 3.21
C TRP A 442 -13.40 -33.49 4.55
N ILE A 443 -12.17 -34.01 4.62
CA ILE A 443 -11.34 -33.95 5.84
C ILE A 443 -11.09 -32.49 6.24
N GLY A 444 -10.80 -31.63 5.25
CA GLY A 444 -10.61 -30.19 5.46
C GLY A 444 -11.87 -29.50 5.99
N TYR A 445 -13.03 -29.75 5.38
CA TYR A 445 -14.31 -29.21 5.86
C TYR A 445 -14.69 -29.74 7.24
N ALA A 446 -14.54 -31.05 7.47
CA ALA A 446 -14.82 -31.69 8.75
C ALA A 446 -13.94 -31.10 9.86
N SER A 447 -12.63 -30.96 9.61
CA SER A 447 -11.69 -30.38 10.58
C SER A 447 -12.03 -28.92 10.90
N PHE A 448 -12.35 -28.13 9.87
CA PHE A 448 -12.74 -26.73 10.05
C PHE A 448 -14.03 -26.58 10.85
N VAL A 449 -15.09 -27.31 10.50
CA VAL A 449 -16.36 -27.27 11.24
C VAL A 449 -16.17 -27.71 12.69
N PHE A 450 -15.34 -28.71 12.91
CA PHE A 450 -15.04 -29.18 14.26
C PHE A 450 -14.29 -28.13 15.09
N GLU A 451 -13.36 -27.38 14.49
CA GLU A 451 -12.70 -26.24 15.15
C GLU A 451 -13.71 -25.13 15.47
N VAL A 452 -14.69 -24.87 14.59
CA VAL A 452 -15.75 -23.88 14.84
C VAL A 452 -16.65 -24.30 16.01
N ILE A 453 -17.11 -25.54 16.08
CA ILE A 453 -17.96 -26.03 17.18
C ILE A 453 -17.25 -25.93 18.53
N LYS A 454 -15.92 -26.09 18.53
CA LYS A 454 -15.10 -25.97 19.73
C LYS A 454 -14.92 -24.55 20.23
N LEU A 455 -15.33 -23.54 19.46
CA LEU A 455 -15.21 -22.15 19.89
C LEU A 455 -15.98 -21.94 21.21
N PRO A 456 -15.40 -21.19 22.16
CA PRO A 456 -16.07 -20.92 23.42
C PRO A 456 -17.32 -20.07 23.18
N VAL A 457 -18.39 -20.39 23.91
CA VAL A 457 -19.56 -19.53 23.96
C VAL A 457 -19.15 -18.19 24.59
N PRO A 458 -19.44 -17.04 23.96
CA PRO A 458 -19.07 -15.74 24.50
C PRO A 458 -19.70 -15.53 25.88
N ALA A 459 -18.94 -14.94 26.81
CA ALA A 459 -19.45 -14.61 28.14
C ALA A 459 -20.69 -13.73 28.02
N TYR A 460 -21.74 -14.06 28.78
CA TYR A 460 -23.05 -13.41 28.70
C TYR A 460 -23.62 -13.33 27.28
N LEU A 461 -23.33 -14.31 26.42
CA LEU A 461 -23.71 -14.34 24.99
C LEU A 461 -23.22 -13.11 24.20
N GLY A 462 -22.19 -12.43 24.73
CA GLY A 462 -21.56 -11.27 24.12
C GLY A 462 -22.37 -9.97 24.22
N ASN A 463 -23.12 -9.79 25.31
CA ASN A 463 -23.71 -8.48 25.62
C ASN A 463 -22.61 -7.42 25.73
N ALA A 464 -22.83 -6.23 25.16
CA ALA A 464 -21.82 -5.21 24.94
C ALA A 464 -21.14 -4.70 26.24
N GLU A 465 -21.82 -4.84 27.38
CA GLU A 465 -21.29 -4.44 28.69
C GLU A 465 -20.54 -5.57 29.41
N GLY A 466 -20.65 -6.83 28.96
CA GLY A 466 -19.90 -7.97 29.50
C GLY A 466 -20.09 -8.24 31.00
N THR A 467 -21.12 -7.65 31.62
CA THR A 467 -21.40 -7.75 33.07
C THR A 467 -22.67 -8.53 33.39
N HIS A 468 -23.63 -8.56 32.46
CA HIS A 468 -24.92 -9.23 32.63
C HIS A 468 -25.50 -9.65 31.27
N PHE A 469 -26.44 -10.61 31.30
CA PHE A 469 -27.25 -10.96 30.13
C PHE A 469 -28.18 -9.79 29.78
N ALA A 470 -28.44 -9.58 28.49
CA ALA A 470 -29.46 -8.61 28.08
C ALA A 470 -30.87 -9.10 28.47
N ASP A 471 -31.83 -8.17 28.52
CA ASP A 471 -33.21 -8.44 28.92
C ASP A 471 -33.91 -9.44 28.00
N LEU A 472 -33.61 -9.37 26.70
CA LEU A 472 -34.08 -10.33 25.69
C LEU A 472 -32.94 -11.28 25.32
N PRO A 473 -33.19 -12.60 25.17
CA PRO A 473 -32.18 -13.52 24.68
C PRO A 473 -31.79 -13.21 23.22
N PRO A 474 -30.62 -13.67 22.74
CA PRO A 474 -30.31 -13.62 21.31
C PRO A 474 -31.32 -14.44 20.50
N GLN A 475 -31.48 -14.11 19.22
CA GLN A 475 -32.32 -14.86 18.29
C GLN A 475 -31.94 -16.34 18.26
N THR A 476 -32.92 -17.23 18.28
CA THR A 476 -32.70 -18.68 18.37
C THR A 476 -31.89 -19.17 17.17
N ASN A 477 -32.16 -18.62 15.98
CA ASN A 477 -31.41 -18.95 14.77
C ASN A 477 -29.92 -18.63 14.90
N ILE A 478 -29.55 -17.48 15.48
CA ILE A 478 -28.14 -17.11 15.70
C ILE A 478 -27.47 -18.07 16.68
N VAL A 479 -28.13 -18.39 17.79
CA VAL A 479 -27.60 -19.31 18.80
C VAL A 479 -27.39 -20.71 18.22
N LEU A 480 -28.41 -21.26 17.55
CA LEU A 480 -28.34 -22.58 16.95
C LEU A 480 -27.25 -22.67 15.89
N GLU A 481 -27.16 -21.70 14.99
CA GLU A 481 -26.18 -21.73 13.91
C GLU A 481 -24.75 -21.45 14.36
N SER A 482 -24.58 -20.72 15.47
CA SER A 482 -23.27 -20.48 16.06
C SER A 482 -22.75 -21.71 16.81
N LEU A 483 -23.64 -22.49 17.43
CA LEU A 483 -23.28 -23.73 18.13
C LEU A 483 -23.15 -24.92 17.18
N LEU A 484 -24.09 -25.06 16.25
CA LEU A 484 -24.17 -26.17 15.30
C LEU A 484 -24.37 -25.60 13.89
N PRO A 485 -23.27 -25.35 13.15
CA PRO A 485 -23.31 -24.77 11.82
C PRO A 485 -24.26 -25.50 10.86
N ARG A 486 -25.04 -24.73 10.08
CA ARG A 486 -26.06 -25.24 9.12
C ARG A 486 -25.65 -26.44 8.26
N PRO A 487 -24.41 -26.58 7.76
CA PRO A 487 -24.03 -27.75 6.96
C PRO A 487 -24.14 -29.09 7.70
N LEU A 488 -24.21 -29.09 9.03
CA LEU A 488 -24.42 -30.29 9.84
C LEU A 488 -25.91 -30.60 9.98
N THR A 489 -26.48 -31.19 8.93
CA THR A 489 -27.86 -31.68 9.00
C THR A 489 -27.95 -33.06 9.62
N GLN A 490 -29.11 -33.39 10.22
CA GLN A 490 -29.42 -34.75 10.68
C GLN A 490 -29.17 -35.80 9.58
N LYS A 491 -29.54 -35.48 8.33
CA LYS A 491 -29.33 -36.36 7.18
C LYS A 491 -27.84 -36.63 6.93
N ILE A 492 -26.98 -35.62 7.06
CA ILE A 492 -25.53 -35.77 6.88
C ILE A 492 -24.94 -36.59 8.04
N LEU A 493 -25.29 -36.26 9.28
CA LEU A 493 -24.80 -37.00 10.46
C LEU A 493 -25.23 -38.47 10.44
N ALA A 494 -26.49 -38.76 10.11
CA ALA A 494 -26.98 -40.14 9.96
C ALA A 494 -26.25 -40.88 8.84
N ARG A 495 -25.90 -40.21 7.73
CA ARG A 495 -25.06 -40.82 6.70
C ARG A 495 -23.63 -41.06 7.19
N CYS A 496 -23.03 -40.14 7.96
CA CYS A 496 -21.70 -40.30 8.53
C CYS A 496 -21.62 -41.52 9.47
N LEU A 497 -22.62 -41.71 10.34
CA LEU A 497 -22.69 -42.85 11.27
C LEU A 497 -22.90 -44.20 10.57
N ASN A 498 -23.50 -44.19 9.38
CA ASN A 498 -23.74 -45.39 8.56
C ASN A 498 -22.62 -45.66 7.52
N GLN A 499 -21.49 -44.95 7.60
CA GLN A 499 -20.33 -45.21 6.73
C GLN A 499 -19.46 -46.34 7.29
N ASN A 500 -18.79 -47.08 6.40
CA ASN A 500 -17.79 -48.09 6.79
C ASN A 500 -16.48 -47.47 7.29
N SER A 501 -16.28 -46.15 7.10
CA SER A 501 -15.05 -45.48 7.53
C SER A 501 -15.12 -45.10 9.00
N GLU A 502 -14.19 -45.65 9.79
CA GLU A 502 -14.05 -45.33 11.22
C GLU A 502 -13.79 -43.84 11.47
N LEU A 503 -13.02 -43.18 10.60
CA LEU A 503 -12.71 -41.75 10.75
C LEU A 503 -13.95 -40.88 10.56
N ILE A 504 -14.80 -41.19 9.57
CA ILE A 504 -16.05 -40.47 9.34
C ILE A 504 -17.02 -40.68 10.50
N THR A 505 -17.09 -41.91 11.00
CA THR A 505 -17.92 -42.26 12.16
C THR A 505 -17.42 -41.56 13.42
N PHE A 506 -16.11 -41.54 13.65
CA PHE A 506 -15.46 -40.84 14.76
C PHE A 506 -15.76 -39.34 14.74
N PHE A 507 -15.66 -38.69 13.58
CA PHE A 507 -16.04 -37.28 13.41
C PHE A 507 -17.49 -37.02 13.83
N ALA A 508 -18.44 -37.85 13.38
CA ALA A 508 -19.85 -37.69 13.71
C ALA A 508 -20.13 -37.90 15.21
N VAL A 509 -19.53 -38.93 15.82
CA VAL A 509 -19.67 -39.20 17.26
C VAL A 509 -19.09 -38.05 18.08
N ARG A 510 -17.93 -37.52 17.69
CA ARG A 510 -17.24 -36.44 18.41
C ARG A 510 -17.92 -35.07 18.29
N ILE A 511 -18.83 -34.88 17.33
CA ILE A 511 -19.67 -33.68 17.25
C ILE A 511 -20.91 -33.81 18.14
N LEU A 512 -21.40 -35.03 18.35
CA LEU A 512 -22.63 -35.30 19.11
C LEU A 512 -22.39 -35.43 20.63
N VAL A 513 -21.14 -35.63 21.04
CA VAL A 513 -20.67 -35.78 22.44
C VAL A 513 -19.79 -34.60 22.79
#